data_AF-A0AA88LJM8-F1
#
_entry.id   AF-A0AA88LJM8-F1
#
_cell.length_a   1.000
_cell.length_b   1.000
_cell.length_c   1.000
_cell.angle_alpha   90.00
_cell.angle_beta   90.00
_cell.angle_gamma   90.00
#
_symmetry.space_group_name_H-M   'P 1'
#
loop_
_entity.id
_entity.type
_entity.pdbx_description
1 polymer ?
#
loop_
_entity_poly.entity_id
_entity_poly.type
_entity_poly.pdbx_seq_one_letter_code
_entity_poly.pdbx_strand_id
1 'polypeptide(L)'
;MTSPIRSQTRVYLLGHTVTKLDGSKLPSIRMALGLFLHNHLEKGETIRQSLTSTIKEIATFWYKARIPTGDVQYCRTKLEKLFEEWHLLKKNKGRQSVKQQSREAEFLCKPDNLFDIAHANAMNIMKIPEDKQFLLAQREKGRKGAMVGGDEKLAEEKQVVKRLEKTLARQQTSKEREKGQNDSKMMEMISSSSSDEEDTDNSDDDTVSCKTGPTQEKRQRVRKVVITPQLAATLDRTKMSDRKANFVISETAKIWNIISLIWLLIVTQFVD
;
A
#
# COMPACT_ATOMS: atom_id res chain seq x y z
N MET A 1 20.94 -17.31 9.61
CA MET A 1 20.00 -18.46 9.68
C MET A 1 18.67 -18.02 9.08
N THR A 2 18.41 -18.41 7.83
CA THR A 2 17.19 -18.05 7.09
C THR A 2 16.10 -19.06 7.37
N SER A 3 15.16 -18.70 8.24
CA SER A 3 13.98 -19.50 8.53
C SER A 3 13.16 -19.74 7.24
N PRO A 4 12.60 -20.94 7.03
CA PRO A 4 11.91 -21.28 5.80
C PRO A 4 10.59 -20.51 5.68
N ILE A 5 10.36 -19.89 4.51
CA ILE A 5 9.18 -19.07 4.13
C ILE A 5 7.96 -19.96 3.86
N ARG A 6 7.58 -20.82 4.82
CA ARG A 6 6.55 -21.86 4.59
C ARG A 6 5.13 -21.48 5.01
N SER A 7 4.85 -20.21 5.35
CA SER A 7 3.55 -19.81 5.91
C SER A 7 2.79 -18.69 5.18
N GLN A 8 3.30 -18.16 4.06
CA GLN A 8 2.55 -17.11 3.34
C GLN A 8 1.61 -17.74 2.31
N THR A 9 0.35 -17.92 2.69
CA THR A 9 -0.70 -18.38 1.79
C THR A 9 -0.84 -17.41 0.62
N ARG A 10 -0.56 -17.86 -0.62
CA ARG A 10 -0.69 -17.02 -1.80
C ARG A 10 -2.16 -16.80 -2.14
N VAL A 11 -2.60 -15.55 -2.04
CA VAL A 11 -3.97 -15.13 -2.30
C VAL A 11 -4.08 -14.55 -3.71
N TYR A 12 -5.07 -15.02 -4.47
CA TYR A 12 -5.37 -14.53 -5.82
C TYR A 12 -5.49 -12.99 -5.84
N LEU A 13 -4.79 -12.31 -6.76
CA LEU A 13 -4.71 -10.85 -6.91
C LEU A 13 -4.12 -10.04 -5.75
N LEU A 14 -4.06 -10.60 -4.53
CA LEU A 14 -3.59 -9.88 -3.33
C LEU A 14 -2.13 -10.19 -2.97
N GLY A 15 -1.60 -11.32 -3.44
CA GLY A 15 -0.24 -11.76 -3.16
C GLY A 15 -0.20 -12.65 -1.93
N HIS A 16 -0.01 -12.08 -0.75
CA HIS A 16 0.17 -12.83 0.51
C HIS A 16 -0.87 -12.42 1.55
N THR A 17 -1.21 -13.35 2.46
CA THR A 17 -1.97 -13.05 3.67
C THR A 17 -1.11 -12.24 4.66
N VAL A 18 -1.76 -11.40 5.46
CA VAL A 18 -1.10 -10.57 6.48
C VAL A 18 -1.56 -11.08 7.85
N THR A 19 -0.61 -11.45 8.71
CA THR A 19 -0.92 -12.02 10.03
C THR A 19 -1.26 -10.95 11.06
N LYS A 20 -0.65 -9.76 10.96
CA LYS A 20 -0.82 -8.62 11.87
C LYS A 20 -0.63 -7.30 11.12
N LEU A 21 -1.31 -6.26 11.57
CA LEU A 21 -1.14 -4.91 11.03
C LEU A 21 0.07 -4.24 11.67
N ASP A 22 1.19 -4.30 10.98
CA ASP A 22 2.42 -3.60 11.37
C ASP A 22 2.72 -2.45 10.40
N GLY A 23 3.34 -1.40 10.94
CA GLY A 23 3.81 -0.26 10.16
C GLY A 23 3.42 1.09 10.75
N SER A 24 3.87 2.15 10.08
CA SER A 24 3.62 3.54 10.48
C SER A 24 2.53 4.21 9.64
N LYS A 25 1.97 3.55 8.62
CA LYS A 25 0.93 4.12 7.73
C LYS A 25 -0.43 3.53 8.02
N LEU A 26 -1.50 4.26 7.73
CA LEU A 26 -2.85 3.74 7.88
C LEU A 26 -3.08 2.49 7.01
N PRO A 27 -3.90 1.52 7.47
CA PRO A 27 -4.05 0.24 6.77
C PRO A 27 -4.59 0.41 5.35
N SER A 28 -3.96 -0.27 4.39
CA SER A 28 -4.49 -0.33 3.02
C SER A 28 -5.62 -1.35 2.89
N ILE A 29 -6.34 -1.28 1.76
CA ILE A 29 -7.32 -2.29 1.37
C ILE A 29 -6.67 -3.68 1.33
N ARG A 30 -5.45 -3.78 0.79
CA ARG A 30 -4.67 -5.04 0.75
C ARG A 30 -4.42 -5.59 2.15
N MET A 31 -4.03 -4.74 3.09
CA MET A 31 -3.76 -5.16 4.48
C MET A 31 -5.05 -5.59 5.18
N ALA A 32 -6.13 -4.83 5.02
CA ALA A 32 -7.43 -5.15 5.60
C ALA A 32 -7.97 -6.49 5.09
N LEU A 33 -7.96 -6.69 3.78
CA LEU A 33 -8.44 -7.93 3.15
C LEU A 33 -7.49 -9.11 3.42
N GLY A 34 -6.18 -8.87 3.46
CA GLY A 34 -5.17 -9.86 3.80
C GLY A 34 -5.30 -10.39 5.23
N LEU A 35 -5.57 -9.50 6.19
CA LEU A 35 -5.82 -9.86 7.58
C LEU A 35 -7.16 -10.63 7.74
N PHE A 36 -8.21 -10.16 7.07
CA PHE A 36 -9.48 -10.87 7.02
C PHE A 36 -9.32 -12.31 6.51
N LEU A 37 -8.59 -12.48 5.40
CA LEU A 37 -8.38 -13.81 4.81
C LEU A 37 -7.48 -14.69 5.67
N HIS A 38 -6.52 -14.13 6.40
CA HIS A 38 -5.76 -14.89 7.40
C HIS A 38 -6.69 -15.44 8.49
N ASN A 39 -7.56 -14.60 9.06
CA ASN A 39 -8.52 -15.02 10.09
C ASN A 39 -9.51 -16.08 9.55
N HIS A 40 -10.02 -15.90 8.33
CA HIS A 40 -11.00 -16.83 7.76
C HIS A 40 -10.37 -18.16 7.29
N LEU A 41 -9.22 -18.12 6.61
CA LEU A 41 -8.60 -19.30 6.00
C LEU A 41 -7.68 -20.07 6.95
N GLU A 42 -6.92 -19.37 7.80
CA GLU A 42 -5.90 -19.99 8.65
C GLU A 42 -6.42 -20.23 10.07
N LYS A 43 -7.26 -19.34 10.62
CA LYS A 43 -7.87 -19.55 11.95
C LYS A 43 -9.24 -20.26 11.88
N GLY A 44 -9.82 -20.41 10.69
CA GLY A 44 -11.11 -21.10 10.49
C GLY A 44 -12.32 -20.37 11.07
N GLU A 45 -12.20 -19.06 11.32
CA GLU A 45 -13.30 -18.25 11.85
C GLU A 45 -14.45 -18.10 10.83
N THR A 46 -15.67 -17.91 11.32
CA THR A 46 -16.80 -17.55 10.44
C THR A 46 -16.53 -16.19 9.76
N ILE A 47 -17.18 -15.93 8.62
CA ILE A 47 -17.04 -14.65 7.91
C ILE A 47 -17.36 -13.48 8.84
N ARG A 48 -18.43 -13.57 9.63
CA ARG A 48 -18.85 -12.52 10.56
C ARG A 48 -17.84 -12.28 11.69
N GLN A 49 -17.28 -13.35 12.25
CA GLN A 49 -16.23 -13.24 13.27
C GLN A 49 -14.95 -12.64 12.68
N SER A 50 -14.52 -13.14 11.52
CA SER A 50 -13.34 -12.66 10.81
C SER A 50 -13.45 -11.17 10.48
N LEU A 51 -14.62 -10.70 10.00
CA LEU A 51 -14.90 -9.28 9.78
C LEU A 51 -14.76 -8.49 11.09
N THR A 52 -15.38 -8.97 12.16
CA THR A 52 -15.36 -8.29 13.46
C THR A 52 -13.96 -8.16 14.03
N SER A 53 -13.19 -9.24 14.03
CA SER A 53 -11.80 -9.28 14.50
C SER A 53 -10.94 -8.31 13.70
N THR A 54 -11.05 -8.37 12.36
CA THR A 54 -10.27 -7.51 11.45
C THR A 54 -10.59 -6.03 11.65
N ILE A 55 -11.88 -5.65 11.74
CA ILE A 55 -12.26 -4.26 11.97
C ILE A 55 -11.78 -3.76 13.34
N LYS A 56 -11.77 -4.61 14.36
CA LYS A 56 -11.27 -4.25 15.70
C LYS A 56 -9.77 -3.95 15.68
N GLU A 57 -8.98 -4.76 14.97
CA GLU A 57 -7.55 -4.53 14.78
C GLU A 57 -7.27 -3.26 13.97
N ILE A 58 -8.00 -3.04 12.87
CA ILE A 58 -7.90 -1.82 12.07
C ILE A 58 -8.27 -0.60 12.92
N ALA A 59 -9.38 -0.62 13.65
CA ALA A 59 -9.81 0.49 14.49
C ALA A 59 -8.75 0.86 15.54
N THR A 60 -8.09 -0.15 16.14
CA THR A 60 -6.97 0.07 17.07
C THR A 60 -5.85 0.90 16.42
N PHE A 61 -5.56 0.65 15.15
CA PHE A 61 -4.57 1.40 14.39
C PHE A 61 -5.00 2.86 14.14
N TRP A 62 -6.28 3.09 13.85
CA TRP A 62 -6.83 4.44 13.67
C TRP A 62 -6.88 5.24 14.98
N TYR A 63 -7.16 4.60 16.11
CA TYR A 63 -7.09 5.23 17.43
C TYR A 63 -5.66 5.68 17.76
N LYS A 64 -4.63 4.92 17.38
CA LYS A 64 -3.22 5.34 17.53
C LYS A 64 -2.90 6.61 16.74
N ALA A 65 -3.54 6.78 15.58
CA ALA A 65 -3.44 7.99 14.76
C ALA A 65 -4.27 9.18 15.30
N ARG A 66 -5.01 9.00 16.42
CA ARG A 66 -5.94 9.99 16.99
C ARG A 66 -7.06 10.43 16.02
N ILE A 67 -7.37 9.60 15.03
CA ILE A 67 -8.40 9.89 14.04
C ILE A 67 -9.73 9.24 14.47
N PRO A 68 -10.82 10.00 14.58
CA PRO A 68 -12.14 9.44 14.88
C PRO A 68 -12.59 8.46 13.79
N THR A 69 -12.98 7.25 14.19
CA THR A 69 -13.53 6.23 13.28
C THR A 69 -15.04 6.35 13.15
N GLY A 70 -15.58 5.93 12.00
CA GLY A 70 -17.01 5.83 11.76
C GLY A 70 -17.67 4.66 12.50
N ASP A 71 -18.96 4.44 12.21
CA ASP A 71 -19.71 3.33 12.76
C ASP A 71 -19.10 1.96 12.40
N VAL A 72 -19.11 1.03 13.35
CA VAL A 72 -18.53 -0.31 13.21
C VAL A 72 -19.28 -1.12 12.14
N GLN A 73 -20.60 -0.98 12.02
CA GLN A 73 -21.36 -1.69 10.98
C GLN A 73 -21.04 -1.15 9.58
N TYR A 74 -20.90 0.16 9.44
CA TYR A 74 -20.39 0.75 8.21
C TYR A 74 -19.01 0.17 7.82
N CYS A 75 -18.09 0.07 8.77
CA CYS A 75 -16.76 -0.49 8.51
C CYS A 75 -16.83 -1.98 8.10
N ARG A 76 -17.69 -2.76 8.76
CA ARG A 76 -17.93 -4.18 8.43
C ARG A 76 -18.50 -4.35 7.03
N THR A 77 -19.57 -3.64 6.70
CA THR A 77 -20.20 -3.71 5.37
C THR A 77 -19.26 -3.28 4.25
N LYS A 78 -18.37 -2.30 4.52
CA LYS A 78 -17.32 -1.89 3.58
C LYS A 78 -16.31 -3.02 3.32
N LEU A 79 -15.85 -3.69 4.37
CA LEU A 79 -14.92 -4.83 4.24
C LEU A 79 -15.60 -6.05 3.58
N GLU A 80 -16.86 -6.31 3.90
CA GLU A 80 -17.66 -7.38 3.31
C GLU A 80 -17.83 -7.19 1.81
N LYS A 81 -18.18 -5.98 1.35
CA LYS A 81 -18.27 -5.66 -0.09
C LYS A 81 -16.95 -5.87 -0.83
N LEU A 82 -15.82 -5.49 -0.23
CA LEU A 82 -14.49 -5.72 -0.81
C LEU A 82 -14.16 -7.21 -0.90
N PHE A 83 -14.53 -7.98 0.13
CA PHE A 83 -14.39 -9.42 0.12
C PHE A 83 -15.26 -10.09 -0.96
N GLU A 84 -16.52 -9.67 -1.11
CA GLU A 84 -17.42 -10.19 -2.14
C GLU A 84 -16.90 -9.88 -3.55
N GLU A 85 -16.43 -8.64 -3.79
CA GLU A 85 -15.81 -8.24 -5.06
C GLU A 85 -14.62 -9.16 -5.38
N TRP A 86 -13.70 -9.33 -4.42
CA TRP A 86 -12.56 -10.23 -4.57
C TRP A 86 -12.97 -11.70 -4.77
N HIS A 87 -13.95 -12.17 -4.01
CA HIS A 87 -14.42 -13.56 -4.07
C HIS A 87 -15.04 -13.88 -5.43
N LEU A 88 -15.83 -12.95 -5.99
CA LEU A 88 -16.38 -13.07 -7.34
C LEU A 88 -15.29 -13.11 -8.42
N LEU A 89 -14.24 -12.30 -8.27
CA LEU A 89 -13.08 -12.34 -9.17
C LEU A 89 -12.35 -13.69 -9.08
N LYS A 90 -12.11 -14.18 -7.85
CA LYS A 90 -11.50 -15.50 -7.62
C LYS A 90 -12.32 -16.63 -8.22
N LYS A 91 -13.65 -16.58 -8.10
CA LYS A 91 -14.58 -17.57 -8.69
C LYS A 91 -14.49 -17.59 -10.22
N ASN A 92 -14.27 -16.42 -10.83
CA ASN A 92 -14.24 -16.26 -12.29
C ASN A 92 -12.84 -16.25 -12.90
N LYS A 93 -11.78 -16.56 -12.14
CA LYS A 93 -10.37 -16.54 -12.59
C LYS A 93 -10.06 -17.32 -13.88
N GLY A 94 -10.88 -18.31 -14.24
CA GLY A 94 -10.73 -19.09 -15.46
C GLY A 94 -11.36 -18.46 -16.71
N ARG A 95 -12.18 -17.42 -16.56
CA ARG A 95 -12.93 -16.81 -17.65
C ARG A 95 -12.11 -15.71 -18.32
N GLN A 96 -11.61 -15.98 -19.52
CA GLN A 96 -10.85 -15.02 -20.34
C GLN A 96 -11.76 -14.03 -21.10
N SER A 97 -12.71 -13.40 -20.41
CA SER A 97 -13.57 -12.38 -21.01
C SER A 97 -12.97 -10.99 -20.81
N VAL A 98 -13.10 -10.12 -21.81
CA VAL A 98 -12.68 -8.70 -21.70
C VAL A 98 -13.30 -8.02 -20.47
N LYS A 99 -14.58 -8.30 -20.17
CA LYS A 99 -15.26 -7.77 -18.98
C LYS A 99 -14.61 -8.24 -17.68
N GLN A 100 -14.13 -9.49 -17.63
CA GLN A 100 -13.45 -10.04 -16.45
C GLN A 100 -12.07 -9.41 -16.29
N GLN A 101 -11.30 -9.30 -17.38
CA GLN A 101 -9.98 -8.67 -17.37
C GLN A 101 -10.06 -7.19 -16.95
N SER A 102 -11.07 -6.45 -17.41
CA SER A 102 -11.33 -5.07 -16.95
C SER A 102 -11.54 -5.01 -15.44
N ARG A 103 -12.41 -5.87 -14.89
CA ARG A 103 -12.69 -5.91 -13.45
C ARG A 103 -11.47 -6.32 -12.62
N GLU A 104 -10.67 -7.25 -13.12
CA GLU A 104 -9.41 -7.63 -12.44
C GLU A 104 -8.40 -6.49 -12.47
N ALA A 105 -8.26 -5.77 -13.58
CA ALA A 105 -7.41 -4.60 -13.69
C ALA A 105 -7.87 -3.47 -12.76
N GLU A 106 -9.18 -3.17 -12.74
CA GLU A 106 -9.78 -2.20 -11.83
C GLU A 106 -9.54 -2.58 -10.36
N PHE A 107 -9.69 -3.86 -10.03
CA PHE A 107 -9.43 -4.34 -8.67
C PHE A 107 -7.95 -4.22 -8.30
N LEU A 108 -7.01 -4.50 -9.21
CA LEU A 108 -5.57 -4.40 -8.99
C LEU A 108 -5.07 -2.96 -8.78
N CYS A 109 -5.84 -1.95 -9.19
CA CYS A 109 -5.54 -0.54 -8.93
C CYS A 109 -6.01 -0.06 -7.55
N LYS A 110 -6.91 -0.78 -6.89
CA LYS A 110 -7.46 -0.42 -5.57
C LYS A 110 -6.66 -0.89 -4.33
N PRO A 111 -5.85 -1.96 -4.34
CA PRO A 111 -5.43 -2.64 -3.11
C PRO A 111 -4.46 -1.77 -2.29
N ASP A 112 -3.71 -0.89 -2.94
CA ASP A 112 -2.76 0.00 -2.28
C ASP A 112 -3.39 1.31 -1.79
N ASN A 113 -4.68 1.52 -2.07
CA ASN A 113 -5.44 2.65 -1.54
C ASN A 113 -5.75 2.45 -0.05
N LEU A 114 -6.01 3.57 0.62
CA LEU A 114 -6.39 3.60 2.03
C LEU A 114 -7.72 2.87 2.26
N PHE A 115 -7.76 1.99 3.26
CA PHE A 115 -9.02 1.47 3.78
C PHE A 115 -9.61 2.51 4.74
N ASP A 116 -10.26 3.52 4.17
CA ASP A 116 -10.74 4.69 4.93
C ASP A 116 -11.93 4.31 5.82
N ILE A 117 -11.75 4.36 7.14
CA ILE A 117 -12.81 4.18 8.14
C ILE A 117 -12.99 5.43 9.01
N ALA A 118 -12.50 6.59 8.55
CA ALA A 118 -12.70 7.84 9.25
C ALA A 118 -14.19 8.16 9.42
N HIS A 119 -14.55 8.78 10.53
CA HIS A 119 -15.87 9.34 10.72
C HIS A 119 -16.16 10.41 9.64
N ALA A 120 -17.41 10.55 9.19
CA ALA A 120 -17.78 11.53 8.17
C ALA A 120 -17.37 12.96 8.56
N ASN A 121 -17.57 13.30 9.84
CA ASN A 121 -17.17 14.58 10.43
C ASN A 121 -15.77 14.58 11.04
N ALA A 122 -14.90 13.61 10.73
CA ALA A 122 -13.57 13.48 11.36
C ALA A 122 -12.74 14.78 11.24
N MET A 123 -12.82 15.47 10.10
CA MET A 123 -12.08 16.73 9.87
C MET A 123 -12.51 17.87 10.81
N ASN A 124 -13.77 17.86 11.25
CA ASN A 124 -14.30 18.87 12.16
C ASN A 124 -14.05 18.48 13.63
N ILE A 125 -14.11 17.18 13.94
CA ILE A 125 -13.88 16.65 15.29
C ILE A 125 -12.40 16.75 15.68
N MET A 126 -11.49 16.50 14.74
CA MET A 126 -10.05 16.62 15.00
C MET A 126 -9.69 18.08 15.33
N LYS A 127 -9.00 18.28 16.44
CA LYS A 127 -8.52 19.61 16.87
C LYS A 127 -7.12 19.92 16.34
N ILE A 128 -6.29 18.89 16.24
CA ILE A 128 -4.88 18.97 15.85
C ILE A 128 -4.79 19.08 14.32
N PRO A 129 -4.18 20.15 13.76
CA PRO A 129 -4.08 20.33 12.31
C PRO A 129 -3.14 19.30 11.66
N GLU A 130 -2.12 18.83 12.36
CA GLU A 130 -1.18 17.80 11.89
C GLU A 130 -1.90 16.48 11.60
N ASP A 131 -2.82 16.05 12.48
CA ASP A 131 -3.62 14.82 12.29
C ASP A 131 -4.55 14.95 11.07
N LYS A 132 -5.09 16.16 10.82
CA LYS A 132 -5.90 16.46 9.62
C LYS A 132 -5.08 16.34 8.35
N GLN A 133 -3.91 16.96 8.33
CA GLN A 133 -2.99 16.92 7.18
C GLN A 133 -2.51 15.49 6.94
N PHE A 134 -2.22 14.74 7.99
CA PHE A 134 -1.86 13.33 7.89
C PHE A 134 -2.97 12.50 7.25
N LEU A 135 -4.23 12.65 7.68
CA LEU A 135 -5.35 11.95 7.05
C LEU A 135 -5.50 12.30 5.57
N LEU A 136 -5.36 13.57 5.19
CA LEU A 136 -5.41 14.00 3.79
C LEU A 136 -4.27 13.39 2.97
N ALA A 137 -3.04 13.42 3.49
CA ALA A 137 -1.86 12.84 2.82
C ALA A 137 -1.98 11.31 2.66
N GLN A 138 -2.64 10.62 3.60
CA GLN A 138 -2.94 9.20 3.49
C GLN A 138 -4.05 8.89 2.48
N ARG A 139 -4.96 9.83 2.19
CA ARG A 139 -6.01 9.67 1.16
C ARG A 139 -5.47 9.86 -0.27
N GLU A 140 -4.37 10.58 -0.44
CA GLU A 140 -3.70 10.73 -1.73
C GLU A 140 -3.18 9.40 -2.29
N LYS A 141 -3.08 9.32 -3.62
CA LYS A 141 -2.41 8.18 -4.29
C LYS A 141 -0.98 8.06 -3.79
N GLY A 142 -0.61 6.85 -3.37
CA GLY A 142 0.72 6.57 -2.79
C GLY A 142 0.80 6.67 -1.27
N ARG A 143 -0.26 7.12 -0.57
CA ARG A 143 -0.37 7.17 0.90
C ARG A 143 0.88 7.79 1.54
N LYS A 144 1.03 9.10 1.36
CA LYS A 144 2.19 9.86 1.81
C LYS A 144 2.12 10.12 3.32
N GLY A 145 3.28 10.22 3.94
CA GLY A 145 3.40 10.39 5.38
C GLY A 145 3.35 9.07 6.15
N ALA A 146 3.72 9.18 7.42
CA ALA A 146 3.76 8.11 8.40
C ALA A 146 3.34 8.70 9.75
N MET A 147 2.75 7.89 10.62
CA MET A 147 2.54 8.18 12.03
C MET A 147 3.93 8.28 12.69
N VAL A 148 4.55 9.45 12.59
CA VAL A 148 5.74 9.78 13.37
C VAL A 148 5.30 9.80 14.84
N GLY A 149 5.98 9.01 15.68
CA GLY A 149 5.69 8.96 17.11
C GLY A 149 5.75 10.36 17.71
N GLY A 150 4.61 10.88 18.14
CA GLY A 150 4.47 12.25 18.65
C GLY A 150 5.19 12.55 19.96
N ASP A 151 6.01 11.62 20.47
CA ASP A 151 6.70 11.79 21.74
C ASP A 151 8.10 12.44 21.60
N GLU A 152 8.73 12.36 20.42
CA GLU A 152 10.09 12.88 20.23
C GLU A 152 10.09 14.37 19.86
N LYS A 153 9.30 14.78 18.86
CA LYS A 153 9.28 16.17 18.38
C LYS A 153 8.74 17.18 19.39
N LEU A 154 7.71 16.81 20.16
CA LEU A 154 7.09 17.71 21.14
C LEU A 154 7.97 17.89 22.38
N ALA A 155 8.81 16.89 22.70
CA ALA A 155 9.84 17.00 23.72
C ALA A 155 11.02 17.85 23.25
N GLU A 156 11.46 17.68 22.00
CA GLU A 156 12.53 18.49 21.38
C GLU A 156 12.12 19.96 21.27
N GLU A 157 10.93 20.27 20.75
CA GLU A 157 10.43 21.65 20.65
C GLU A 157 10.31 22.31 22.02
N LYS A 158 9.77 21.61 23.03
CA LYS A 158 9.72 22.12 24.42
C LYS A 158 11.12 22.32 25.01
N GLN A 159 12.08 21.46 24.68
CA GLN A 159 13.47 21.62 25.14
C GLN A 159 14.18 22.78 24.44
N VAL A 160 13.94 22.99 23.15
CA VAL A 160 14.49 24.11 22.37
C VAL A 160 13.94 25.43 22.89
N VAL A 161 12.62 25.53 23.11
CA VAL A 161 11.99 26.72 23.70
C VAL A 161 12.56 27.01 25.11
N LYS A 162 12.68 25.99 25.97
CA LYS A 162 13.26 26.15 27.31
C LYS A 162 14.74 26.55 27.30
N ARG A 163 15.51 26.17 26.27
CA ARG A 163 16.90 26.62 26.08
C ARG A 163 16.95 28.09 25.66
N LEU A 164 16.09 28.49 24.72
CA LEU A 164 16.00 29.87 24.24
C LEU A 164 15.58 30.85 25.34
N GLU A 165 14.57 30.50 26.15
CA GLU A 165 14.13 31.31 27.29
C GLU A 165 15.26 31.51 28.32
N LYS A 166 16.02 30.45 28.64
CA LYS A 166 17.16 30.55 29.54
C LYS A 166 18.28 31.42 28.97
N THR A 167 18.53 31.39 27.67
CA THR A 167 19.54 32.26 27.04
C THR A 167 19.12 33.72 27.04
N LEU A 168 17.84 34.00 26.78
CA LEU A 168 17.30 35.36 26.80
C LEU A 168 17.31 35.96 28.21
N ALA A 169 16.91 35.19 29.22
CA ALA A 169 16.96 35.64 30.62
C ALA A 169 18.39 35.97 31.07
N ARG A 170 19.40 35.19 30.66
CA ARG A 170 20.81 35.48 30.94
C ARG A 170 21.27 36.78 30.29
N GLN A 171 20.92 37.01 29.02
CA GLN A 171 21.26 38.25 28.33
C GLN A 171 20.57 39.49 28.91
N GLN A 172 19.34 39.36 29.43
CA GLN A 172 18.65 40.46 30.11
C GLN A 172 19.34 40.80 31.43
N THR A 173 19.68 39.80 32.25
CA THR A 173 20.40 40.02 33.52
C THR A 173 21.82 40.57 33.35
N SER A 174 22.51 40.25 32.24
CA SER A 174 23.82 40.84 31.94
C SER A 174 23.69 42.30 31.49
N LYS A 175 22.70 42.61 30.65
CA LYS A 175 22.40 43.99 30.22
C LYS A 175 21.97 44.89 31.39
N GLU A 176 21.24 44.36 32.37
CA GLU A 176 20.88 45.09 33.59
C GLU A 176 22.09 45.36 34.49
N ARG A 177 23.04 44.42 34.57
CA ARG A 177 24.32 44.62 35.29
C ARG A 177 25.24 45.62 34.59
N GLU A 178 25.27 45.62 33.27
CA GLU A 178 26.01 46.59 32.47
C GLU A 178 25.39 47.99 32.57
N LYS A 179 24.05 48.11 32.62
CA LYS A 179 23.37 49.40 32.86
C LYS A 179 23.72 49.98 34.23
N GLY A 180 23.77 49.14 35.28
CA GLY A 180 24.19 49.57 36.62
C GLY A 180 25.66 49.98 36.75
N GLN A 181 26.53 49.58 35.80
CA GLN A 181 27.93 50.03 35.73
C GLN A 181 28.13 51.25 34.81
N ASN A 182 27.24 51.46 33.85
CA ASN A 182 27.29 52.60 32.93
C ASN A 182 26.78 53.90 33.56
N ASP A 183 25.93 53.85 34.58
CA ASP A 183 25.50 55.04 35.34
C ASP A 183 26.67 55.67 36.15
N SER A 184 27.73 54.92 36.44
CA SER A 184 28.99 55.43 37.01
C SER A 184 30.01 55.89 35.96
N LYS A 185 29.69 55.80 34.66
CA LYS A 185 30.58 56.18 33.56
C LYS A 185 29.90 57.18 32.62
N MET A 186 29.18 58.14 33.19
CA MET A 186 28.80 59.39 32.52
C MET A 186 29.96 60.40 32.62
N MET A 187 31.08 60.13 31.96
CA MET A 187 32.02 61.17 31.56
C MET A 187 32.82 60.67 30.35
N GLU A 188 32.90 61.53 29.33
CA GLU A 188 33.47 61.33 27.97
C GLU A 188 32.52 60.64 26.97
N MET A 189 31.70 61.39 26.21
CA MET A 189 32.03 62.10 24.95
C MET A 189 32.58 61.16 23.86
N ILE A 190 32.21 61.18 22.58
CA ILE A 190 31.34 62.02 21.74
C ILE A 190 31.30 61.32 20.37
N SER A 191 30.13 61.35 19.72
CA SER A 191 29.83 61.51 18.26
C SER A 191 30.56 60.58 17.24
N SER A 192 30.07 60.23 16.06
CA SER A 192 29.19 60.84 15.05
C SER A 192 28.82 59.70 14.06
N SER A 193 27.60 59.58 13.54
CA SER A 193 27.13 60.10 12.22
C SER A 193 27.38 59.20 11.00
N SER A 194 26.42 59.32 10.06
CA SER A 194 26.44 58.94 8.63
C SER A 194 26.09 57.48 8.34
N SER A 195 24.95 57.12 7.76
CA SER A 195 24.36 57.50 6.45
C SER A 195 25.15 56.95 5.27
N ASP A 196 24.37 56.44 4.29
CA ASP A 196 24.68 56.10 2.90
C ASP A 196 24.81 54.60 2.59
N GLU A 197 24.43 54.04 1.44
CA GLU A 197 23.45 54.26 0.34
C GLU A 197 23.75 53.10 -0.67
N GLU A 198 22.77 52.80 -1.55
CA GLU A 198 22.85 52.19 -2.92
C GLU A 198 23.31 50.72 -3.22
N ASP A 199 22.38 49.99 -3.85
CA ASP A 199 22.35 49.25 -5.14
C ASP A 199 23.54 48.52 -5.80
N THR A 200 23.23 47.34 -6.39
CA THR A 200 23.55 46.80 -7.76
C THR A 200 23.43 45.26 -7.75
N ASP A 201 22.53 44.58 -8.47
CA ASP A 201 22.30 44.34 -9.92
C ASP A 201 22.91 43.01 -10.44
N ASN A 202 22.15 42.33 -11.33
CA ASN A 202 22.55 41.37 -12.38
C ASN A 202 22.88 39.89 -12.01
N SER A 203 22.51 38.82 -12.75
CA SER A 203 21.81 38.60 -14.05
C SER A 203 21.36 37.12 -14.21
N ASP A 204 20.43 36.89 -15.16
CA ASP A 204 20.26 35.79 -16.15
C ASP A 204 20.07 34.31 -15.70
N ASP A 205 18.93 33.67 -15.98
CA ASP A 205 18.41 33.06 -17.23
C ASP A 205 19.08 31.72 -17.59
N ASP A 206 18.26 30.66 -17.63
CA ASP A 206 18.35 29.68 -18.72
C ASP A 206 17.10 28.77 -18.79
N THR A 207 16.70 28.44 -20.02
CA THR A 207 15.49 27.69 -20.36
C THR A 207 15.76 26.43 -21.20
N VAL A 208 14.81 25.48 -21.12
CA VAL A 208 14.43 24.38 -22.06
C VAL A 208 15.32 23.12 -22.24
N SER A 209 14.71 21.92 -22.13
CA SER A 209 14.52 20.96 -23.26
C SER A 209 13.89 19.59 -22.84
N CYS A 210 12.96 19.11 -23.67
CA CYS A 210 12.16 17.87 -23.59
C CYS A 210 12.86 16.66 -24.25
N LYS A 211 12.54 15.39 -23.89
CA LYS A 211 12.34 14.24 -24.83
C LYS A 211 11.50 13.08 -24.26
N THR A 212 10.80 12.41 -25.18
CA THR A 212 9.75 11.38 -25.07
C THR A 212 10.17 10.02 -25.66
N GLY A 213 9.52 8.93 -25.20
CA GLY A 213 9.21 7.67 -25.94
C GLY A 213 10.02 6.39 -25.59
N PRO A 214 9.63 5.16 -26.02
CA PRO A 214 8.29 4.62 -26.34
C PRO A 214 8.01 3.14 -25.88
N THR A 215 6.81 2.68 -26.24
CA THR A 215 6.00 1.44 -26.10
C THR A 215 6.65 0.06 -26.43
N GLN A 216 6.13 -1.03 -25.83
CA GLN A 216 6.43 -2.43 -26.23
C GLN A 216 5.17 -3.27 -26.56
N GLU A 217 5.29 -4.11 -27.59
CA GLU A 217 4.24 -4.88 -28.29
C GLU A 217 3.96 -6.29 -27.72
N LYS A 218 2.76 -6.83 -28.03
CA LYS A 218 2.27 -8.17 -27.62
C LYS A 218 2.55 -9.23 -28.69
N ARG A 219 3.17 -10.36 -28.31
CA ARG A 219 3.34 -11.54 -29.17
C ARG A 219 2.06 -12.40 -29.22
N GLN A 220 1.56 -12.69 -30.42
CA GLN A 220 0.45 -13.64 -30.67
C GLN A 220 0.97 -15.08 -30.79
N ARG A 221 0.26 -16.03 -30.16
CA ARG A 221 0.57 -17.48 -30.18
C ARG A 221 -0.38 -18.19 -31.15
N VAL A 222 0.17 -18.76 -32.22
CA VAL A 222 -0.54 -19.60 -33.21
C VAL A 222 -1.14 -20.84 -32.52
N ARG A 223 -2.43 -21.11 -32.73
CA ARG A 223 -3.11 -22.32 -32.23
C ARG A 223 -3.21 -23.34 -33.36
N LYS A 224 -2.52 -24.49 -33.24
CA LYS A 224 -2.77 -25.66 -34.09
C LYS A 224 -4.12 -26.27 -33.68
N VAL A 225 -4.97 -26.59 -34.65
CA VAL A 225 -6.28 -27.22 -34.41
C VAL A 225 -6.06 -28.70 -34.11
N VAL A 226 -6.24 -29.09 -32.84
CA VAL A 226 -6.10 -30.48 -32.36
C VAL A 226 -7.44 -31.23 -32.34
N ILE A 227 -8.55 -30.53 -32.64
CA ILE A 227 -9.90 -31.11 -32.55
C ILE A 227 -10.30 -31.65 -33.93
N THR A 228 -10.34 -32.97 -34.06
CA THR A 228 -10.88 -33.63 -35.25
C THR A 228 -12.42 -33.67 -35.19
N PRO A 229 -13.13 -33.68 -36.33
CA PRO A 229 -14.59 -33.75 -36.36
C PRO A 229 -15.16 -34.99 -35.66
N GLN A 230 -14.44 -36.11 -35.73
CA GLN A 230 -14.81 -37.35 -35.04
C GLN A 230 -14.68 -37.24 -33.52
N LEU A 231 -13.65 -36.54 -33.03
CA LEU A 231 -13.48 -36.27 -31.60
C LEU A 231 -14.59 -35.34 -31.09
N ALA A 232 -14.97 -34.33 -31.87
CA ALA A 232 -16.10 -33.47 -31.51
C ALA A 232 -17.43 -34.24 -31.44
N ALA A 233 -17.72 -35.11 -32.42
CA ALA A 233 -18.95 -35.89 -32.46
C ALA A 233 -19.07 -36.91 -31.31
N THR A 234 -17.96 -37.50 -30.87
CA THR A 234 -17.94 -38.43 -29.73
C THR A 234 -18.11 -37.72 -28.39
N LEU A 235 -17.50 -36.54 -28.23
CA LEU A 235 -17.72 -35.67 -27.06
C LEU A 235 -19.17 -35.18 -26.95
N ASP A 236 -19.81 -34.89 -28.09
CA ASP A 236 -21.19 -34.43 -28.13
C ASP A 236 -22.18 -35.55 -27.77
N ARG A 237 -21.99 -36.76 -28.30
CA ARG A 237 -22.77 -37.95 -27.92
C ARG A 237 -22.70 -38.27 -26.42
N THR A 238 -21.56 -38.01 -25.80
CA THR A 238 -21.33 -38.27 -24.38
C THR A 238 -21.75 -37.09 -23.48
N LYS A 239 -22.28 -36.01 -24.06
CA LYS A 239 -22.64 -34.77 -23.35
C LYS A 239 -21.51 -34.27 -22.44
N MET A 240 -20.27 -34.44 -22.90
CA MET A 240 -19.10 -34.04 -22.13
C MET A 240 -18.93 -32.52 -22.20
N SER A 241 -18.87 -31.86 -21.05
CA SER A 241 -18.54 -30.44 -21.00
C SER A 241 -17.07 -30.20 -21.29
N ASP A 242 -16.73 -29.04 -21.86
CA ASP A 242 -15.35 -28.64 -22.19
C ASP A 242 -14.36 -28.82 -21.03
N ARG A 243 -14.83 -28.64 -19.79
CA ARG A 243 -14.03 -28.84 -18.58
C ARG A 243 -13.69 -30.30 -18.34
N LYS A 244 -14.64 -31.22 -18.56
CA LYS A 244 -14.41 -32.66 -18.44
C LYS A 244 -13.53 -33.17 -19.58
N ALA A 245 -13.76 -32.69 -20.80
CA ALA A 245 -12.94 -33.02 -21.96
C ALA A 245 -11.47 -32.59 -21.76
N ASN A 246 -11.23 -31.37 -21.25
CA ASN A 246 -9.87 -30.90 -20.94
C ASN A 246 -9.15 -31.77 -19.93
N PHE A 247 -9.84 -32.29 -18.91
CA PHE A 247 -9.25 -33.20 -17.93
C PHE A 247 -8.85 -34.54 -18.59
N VAL A 248 -9.71 -35.11 -19.43
CA VAL A 248 -9.37 -36.34 -20.17
C VAL A 248 -8.17 -36.11 -21.10
N ILE A 249 -8.12 -34.98 -21.80
CA ILE A 249 -7.00 -34.62 -22.69
C ILE A 249 -5.70 -34.39 -21.89
N SER A 250 -5.75 -33.73 -20.72
CA SER A 250 -4.53 -33.52 -19.91
C SER A 250 -3.96 -34.80 -19.35
N GLU A 251 -4.80 -35.73 -18.93
CA GLU A 251 -4.38 -37.02 -18.37
C GLU A 251 -3.82 -37.93 -19.47
N THR A 252 -4.49 -38.00 -20.63
CA THR A 252 -4.00 -38.76 -21.79
C THR A 252 -2.70 -38.19 -22.35
N ALA A 253 -2.51 -36.86 -22.36
CA ALA A 253 -1.26 -36.25 -22.80
C ALA A 253 -0.06 -36.62 -21.89
N LYS A 254 -0.27 -36.69 -20.57
CA LYS A 254 0.76 -37.14 -19.62
C LYS A 254 1.14 -38.59 -19.87
N ILE A 255 0.14 -39.47 -20.07
CA ILE A 255 0.35 -40.88 -20.37
C ILE A 255 1.12 -41.04 -21.68
N TRP A 256 0.76 -40.28 -22.73
CA TRP A 256 1.44 -40.37 -24.01
C TRP A 256 2.89 -39.89 -23.96
N ASN A 257 3.21 -38.87 -23.16
CA ASN A 257 4.60 -38.47 -22.90
C ASN A 257 5.40 -39.59 -22.23
N ILE A 258 4.80 -40.29 -21.26
CA ILE A 258 5.45 -41.42 -20.58
C ILE A 258 5.66 -42.58 -21.56
N ILE A 259 4.65 -42.91 -22.36
CA ILE A 259 4.74 -43.97 -23.38
C ILE A 259 5.80 -43.62 -24.44
N SER A 260 5.86 -42.36 -24.87
CA SER A 260 6.87 -41.88 -25.81
C SER A 260 8.29 -42.03 -25.25
N LEU A 261 8.50 -41.68 -23.97
CA LEU A 261 9.78 -41.88 -23.28
C LEU A 261 10.15 -43.36 -23.14
N ILE A 262 9.19 -44.23 -22.81
CA ILE A 262 9.40 -45.68 -22.73
C ILE A 262 9.75 -46.25 -24.10
N TRP A 263 9.04 -45.84 -25.16
CA TRP A 263 9.33 -46.27 -26.52
C TRP A 263 10.72 -45.81 -26.97
N LEU A 264 11.09 -44.57 -26.67
CA LEU A 264 12.44 -44.07 -26.95
C LEU A 264 13.51 -44.88 -26.21
N LEU A 265 13.25 -45.22 -24.93
CA LEU A 265 14.16 -46.00 -24.09
C LEU A 265 14.36 -47.43 -24.62
N ILE A 266 13.27 -48.07 -25.05
CA ILE A 266 13.29 -49.41 -25.67
C ILE A 266 14.05 -49.38 -27.00
N VAL A 267 13.80 -48.37 -27.84
CA VAL A 267 14.48 -48.22 -29.13
C VAL A 267 15.98 -47.95 -28.93
N THR A 268 16.38 -47.18 -27.92
CA THR A 268 17.80 -46.98 -27.60
C THR A 268 18.52 -48.20 -27.03
N GLN A 269 17.81 -49.16 -26.42
CA GLN A 269 18.44 -50.40 -25.92
C GLN A 269 18.58 -51.51 -26.96
N PHE A 270 18.03 -51.32 -28.17
CA PHE A 270 18.05 -52.33 -29.24
C PHE A 270 18.98 -51.96 -30.41
N VAL A 271 19.77 -50.89 -30.27
CA VAL A 271 20.67 -50.36 -31.32
C VAL A 271 22.16 -50.50 -30.95
N ASP A 272 22.49 -51.11 -29.82
CA ASP A 272 23.83 -51.65 -29.50
C ASP A 272 23.82 -53.19 -29.61
#